data_AF-A0A535PCD6-F1
#
_entry.id   AF-A0A535PCD6-F1
#
_cell.length_a   1.000
_cell.length_b   1.000
_cell.length_c   1.000
_cell.angle_alpha   90.00
_cell.angle_beta   90.00
_cell.angle_gamma   90.00
#
_symmetry.space_group_name_H-M   'P 1'
#
loop_
_entity.id
_entity.type
_entity.pdbx_description
1 polymer ?
#
loop_
_entity_poly.entity_id
_entity_poly.type
_entity_poly.pdbx_seq_one_letter_code
_entity_poly.pdbx_strand_id
1 'polypeptide(L)'
;MSDDHATTPLPSKSVLDDVVDLRRHFHKHPEVSFSEQETSRYLKDRLRELGLDLLQCPTETGAVALLDTGRPGKTVMLRADIDALPIHEESGVDFQSRIDGRMHACGHDAHMAIMIGVARTLIDRIWDVNGKYLFVFQPAEEIVEGAKAMIARGLLDDHRPDSVIGLHIASFMPSGTVITRPGLLWAGSDAFDVKFSGPGGHGGMMGRRGNVLAAQAFFVERLHTVVEGLEHEGVQCHTTVGNIASDGAWNIVPRGVLVQGSLRTFNDTLREQALDRLHDLLRETESEF
;
A
#
# COMPACT_ATOMS: atom_id res chain seq x y z
N MET A 1 32.85 -16.61 24.69
CA MET A 1 31.97 -15.43 24.82
C MET A 1 32.69 -14.30 24.11
N SER A 2 32.52 -14.19 22.80
CA SER A 2 32.98 -13.01 22.07
C SER A 2 31.97 -11.91 22.37
N ASP A 3 32.42 -10.85 23.02
CA ASP A 3 31.69 -9.59 23.08
C ASP A 3 31.64 -9.03 21.65
N ASP A 4 30.67 -9.52 20.86
CA ASP A 4 30.23 -8.85 19.63
C ASP A 4 29.53 -7.57 20.08
N HIS A 5 30.33 -6.54 20.33
CA HIS A 5 29.84 -5.17 20.26
C HIS A 5 29.34 -4.99 18.83
N ALA A 6 28.04 -5.22 18.62
CA ALA A 6 27.40 -4.96 17.35
C ALA A 6 27.76 -3.53 16.93
N THR A 7 28.56 -3.41 15.87
CA THR A 7 28.96 -2.17 15.21
C THR A 7 27.78 -1.58 14.43
N THR A 8 26.57 -1.66 14.98
CA THR A 8 25.37 -1.16 14.34
C THR A 8 25.49 0.36 14.26
N PRO A 9 25.54 0.93 13.05
CA PRO A 9 25.68 2.37 12.90
C PRO A 9 24.43 3.05 13.48
N LEU A 10 24.62 3.81 14.55
CA LEU A 10 23.55 4.59 15.18
C LEU A 10 23.48 5.99 14.57
N PRO A 11 22.27 6.53 14.35
CA PRO A 11 22.09 7.88 13.84
C PRO A 11 22.62 8.91 14.84
N SER A 12 23.26 9.96 14.35
CA SER A 12 23.61 11.12 15.19
C SER A 12 22.36 11.94 15.51
N LYS A 13 22.42 12.79 16.55
CA LYS A 13 21.34 13.74 16.85
C LYS A 13 20.95 14.58 15.63
N SER A 14 21.95 15.05 14.86
CA SER A 14 21.70 15.86 13.67
C SER A 14 21.02 15.09 12.52
N VAL A 15 21.12 13.76 12.49
CA VAL A 15 20.33 12.91 11.58
C VAL A 15 18.88 12.86 12.07
N LEU A 16 18.66 12.66 13.37
CA LEU A 16 17.31 12.61 13.94
C LEU A 16 16.55 13.93 13.77
N ASP A 17 17.22 15.06 13.97
CA ASP A 17 16.63 16.40 13.76
C ASP A 17 16.21 16.59 12.28
N ASP A 18 17.07 16.20 11.34
CA ASP A 18 16.80 16.25 9.89
C ASP A 18 15.64 15.32 9.48
N VAL A 19 15.53 14.12 10.09
CA VAL A 19 14.38 13.22 9.87
C VAL A 19 13.07 13.90 10.28
N VAL A 20 13.04 14.61 11.42
CA VAL A 20 11.83 15.32 11.85
C VAL A 20 11.47 16.44 10.88
N ASP A 21 12.46 17.21 10.44
CA ASP A 21 12.25 18.32 9.51
C ASP A 21 11.79 17.84 8.13
N LEU A 22 12.40 16.76 7.61
CA LEU A 22 11.99 16.11 6.36
C LEU A 22 10.57 15.56 6.46
N ARG A 23 10.24 14.85 7.54
CA ARG A 23 8.88 14.33 7.74
C ARG A 23 7.85 15.45 7.71
N ARG A 24 8.12 16.56 8.42
CA ARG A 24 7.23 17.73 8.40
C ARG A 24 7.20 18.42 7.05
N HIS A 25 8.30 18.42 6.29
CA HIS A 25 8.32 18.93 4.93
C HIS A 25 7.38 18.12 4.04
N PHE A 26 7.52 16.79 4.00
CA PHE A 26 6.67 15.91 3.20
C PHE A 26 5.20 16.00 3.62
N HIS A 27 4.92 16.03 4.94
CA HIS A 27 3.55 16.17 5.44
C HIS A 27 2.83 17.42 4.92
N LYS A 28 3.56 18.54 4.78
CA LYS A 28 3.03 19.81 4.24
C LYS A 28 2.76 19.78 2.74
N HIS A 29 3.38 18.87 1.98
CA HIS A 29 3.32 18.84 0.52
C HIS A 29 2.91 17.44 0.01
N PRO A 30 1.75 16.91 0.42
CA PRO A 30 1.31 15.59 0.01
C PRO A 30 0.92 15.55 -1.47
N GLU A 31 1.37 14.51 -2.17
CA GLU A 31 1.00 14.20 -3.54
C GLU A 31 0.42 12.79 -3.62
N VAL A 32 -0.70 12.62 -4.32
CA VAL A 32 -1.40 11.34 -4.44
C VAL A 32 -0.71 10.41 -5.45
N SER A 33 -1.09 9.14 -5.42
CA SER A 33 -0.55 8.08 -6.28
C SER A 33 -0.39 8.51 -7.75
N PHE A 34 0.81 8.28 -8.32
CA PHE A 34 1.26 8.69 -9.66
C PHE A 34 1.28 10.20 -9.96
N SER A 35 1.06 11.05 -8.96
CA SER A 35 1.18 12.51 -9.04
C SER A 35 2.30 13.07 -8.16
N GLU A 36 3.24 12.23 -7.72
CA GLU A 36 4.29 12.54 -6.73
C GLU A 36 5.52 13.22 -7.35
N GLN A 37 5.31 14.19 -8.24
CA GLN A 37 6.39 14.83 -9.01
C GLN A 37 7.33 15.65 -8.11
N GLU A 38 6.79 16.51 -7.26
CA GLU A 38 7.60 17.37 -6.39
C GLU A 38 8.27 16.58 -5.27
N THR A 39 7.57 15.58 -4.72
CA THR A 39 8.09 14.63 -3.74
C THR A 39 9.27 13.86 -4.32
N SER A 40 9.10 13.30 -5.52
CA SER A 40 10.17 12.58 -6.22
C SER A 40 11.36 13.47 -6.54
N ARG A 41 11.12 14.70 -7.00
CA ARG A 41 12.16 15.68 -7.27
C ARG A 41 12.95 15.98 -6.01
N TYR A 42 12.25 16.30 -4.91
CA TYR A 42 12.86 16.61 -3.63
C TYR A 42 13.69 15.43 -3.09
N LEU A 43 13.17 14.20 -3.16
CA LEU A 43 13.90 13.00 -2.78
C LEU A 43 15.19 12.82 -3.60
N LYS A 44 15.11 12.94 -4.92
CA LYS A 44 16.28 12.85 -5.82
C LYS A 44 17.33 13.91 -5.49
N ASP A 45 16.89 15.13 -5.18
CA ASP A 45 17.78 16.22 -4.79
C ASP A 45 18.50 15.89 -3.47
N ARG A 46 17.77 15.43 -2.44
CA ARG A 46 18.37 15.01 -1.15
C ARG A 46 19.34 13.84 -1.29
N LEU A 47 19.00 12.83 -2.08
CA LEU A 47 19.88 11.69 -2.33
C LEU A 47 21.16 12.11 -3.05
N ARG A 48 21.06 13.05 -4.01
CA ARG A 48 22.22 13.64 -4.69
C ARG A 48 23.10 14.46 -3.75
N GLU A 49 22.50 15.25 -2.86
CA GLU A 49 23.22 16.02 -1.84
C GLU A 49 24.00 15.12 -0.87
N LEU A 50 23.48 13.92 -0.60
CA LEU A 50 24.16 12.89 0.18
C LEU A 50 25.29 12.18 -0.59
N GLY A 51 25.45 12.44 -1.88
CA GLY A 51 26.48 11.82 -2.72
C GLY A 51 26.14 10.40 -3.16
N LEU A 52 24.86 10.02 -3.16
CA LEU A 52 24.42 8.71 -3.66
C LEU A 52 24.32 8.70 -5.18
N ASP A 53 24.56 7.52 -5.76
CA ASP A 53 24.38 7.29 -7.19
C ASP A 53 22.88 7.18 -7.49
N LEU A 54 22.32 8.23 -8.10
CA LEU A 54 20.95 8.19 -8.60
C LEU A 54 20.86 7.25 -9.80
N LEU A 55 19.97 6.27 -9.70
CA LEU A 55 19.69 5.33 -10.78
C LEU A 55 18.49 5.81 -11.60
N GLN A 56 18.38 5.30 -12.83
CA GLN A 56 17.18 5.52 -13.62
C GLN A 56 15.99 4.86 -12.92
N CYS A 57 15.01 5.69 -12.53
CA CYS A 57 13.79 5.17 -11.94
C CYS A 57 12.86 4.61 -13.03
N PRO A 58 12.32 3.39 -12.88
CA PRO A 58 11.40 2.80 -13.87
C PRO A 58 10.04 3.49 -13.96
N THR A 59 9.64 4.22 -12.91
CA THR A 59 8.40 5.01 -12.84
C THR A 59 8.71 6.50 -12.83
N GLU A 60 7.78 7.29 -13.37
CA GLU A 60 7.93 8.75 -13.47
C GLU A 60 8.08 9.42 -12.10
N THR A 61 7.29 8.95 -11.13
CA THR A 61 7.19 9.48 -9.78
C THR A 61 7.81 8.58 -8.72
N GLY A 62 8.82 7.78 -9.07
CA GLY A 62 9.65 7.09 -8.09
C GLY A 62 11.04 7.73 -7.97
N ALA A 63 11.81 7.28 -6.98
CA ALA A 63 13.24 7.55 -6.89
C ALA A 63 14.01 6.28 -6.48
N VAL A 64 15.17 6.08 -7.12
CA VAL A 64 16.05 4.94 -6.83
C VAL A 64 17.47 5.46 -6.71
N ALA A 65 18.17 5.04 -5.66
CA ALA A 65 19.57 5.39 -5.44
C ALA A 65 20.37 4.21 -4.89
N LEU A 66 21.67 4.18 -5.20
CA LEU A 66 22.59 3.15 -4.77
C LEU A 66 23.69 3.76 -3.88
N LEU A 67 23.95 3.10 -2.75
CA LEU A 67 25.18 3.26 -1.99
C LEU A 67 26.03 2.01 -2.20
N ASP A 68 27.14 2.14 -2.93
CA ASP A 68 28.17 1.10 -3.02
C ASP A 68 29.30 1.43 -2.03
N THR A 69 29.53 0.55 -1.06
CA THR A 69 30.58 0.76 -0.06
C THR A 69 32.00 0.57 -0.63
N GLY A 70 32.11 0.06 -1.86
CA GLY A 70 33.39 -0.35 -2.47
C GLY A 70 33.99 -1.60 -1.84
N ARG A 71 33.29 -2.23 -0.88
CA ARG A 71 33.74 -3.41 -0.15
C ARG A 71 32.85 -4.61 -0.46
N PRO A 72 33.42 -5.82 -0.64
CA PRO A 72 32.63 -7.02 -0.93
C PRO A 72 31.56 -7.27 0.13
N GLY A 73 30.35 -7.58 -0.31
CA GLY A 73 29.22 -7.84 0.59
C GLY A 73 27.93 -8.06 -0.18
N LYS A 74 26.85 -8.29 0.57
CA LYS A 74 25.50 -8.47 0.03
C LYS A 74 24.90 -7.16 -0.45
N THR A 75 23.87 -7.25 -1.29
CA THR A 75 23.01 -6.13 -1.67
C THR A 75 21.72 -6.17 -0.84
N VAL A 76 21.43 -5.09 -0.12
CA VAL A 76 20.21 -4.93 0.67
C VAL A 76 19.36 -3.85 0.02
N MET A 77 18.11 -4.18 -0.34
CA MET A 77 17.14 -3.18 -0.79
C MET A 77 16.36 -2.64 0.41
N LEU A 78 16.26 -1.32 0.52
CA LEU A 78 15.48 -0.60 1.50
C LEU A 78 14.33 0.09 0.77
N ARG A 79 13.08 -0.17 1.18
CA ARG A 79 11.88 0.35 0.50
C ARG A 79 11.09 1.28 1.43
N ALA A 80 10.71 2.44 0.89
CA ALA A 80 9.68 3.32 1.44
C ALA A 80 8.70 3.68 0.33
N ASP A 81 7.41 3.65 0.63
CA ASP A 81 6.36 4.27 -0.17
C ASP A 81 6.39 5.80 0.00
N ILE A 82 5.81 6.51 -0.97
CA ILE A 82 5.89 7.98 -1.02
C ILE A 82 4.56 8.69 -1.25
N ASP A 83 3.49 7.99 -1.64
CA ASP A 83 2.23 8.63 -1.98
C ASP A 83 1.41 9.03 -0.76
N ALA A 84 0.57 10.04 -0.95
CA ALA A 84 -0.42 10.50 0.01
C ALA A 84 -1.83 10.05 -0.40
N LEU A 85 -2.81 10.32 0.46
CA LEU A 85 -4.22 9.98 0.26
C LEU A 85 -5.06 11.22 -0.12
N PRO A 86 -6.15 11.05 -0.89
CA PRO A 86 -7.10 12.12 -1.24
C PRO A 86 -8.05 12.42 -0.07
N ILE A 87 -7.49 12.85 1.05
CA ILE A 87 -8.20 13.15 2.31
C ILE A 87 -7.90 14.59 2.72
N HIS A 88 -8.94 15.34 3.09
CA HIS A 88 -8.76 16.66 3.70
C HIS A 88 -8.24 16.50 5.14
N GLU A 89 -7.14 17.16 5.47
CA GLU A 89 -6.52 17.05 6.79
C GLU A 89 -7.23 17.93 7.83
N GLU A 90 -7.61 17.33 8.96
CA GLU A 90 -8.24 18.02 10.10
C GLU A 90 -7.40 17.93 11.39
N SER A 91 -6.10 17.63 11.27
CA SER A 91 -5.23 17.34 12.42
C SER A 91 -4.93 18.57 13.29
N GLY A 92 -4.95 19.78 12.70
CA GLY A 92 -4.65 21.04 13.37
C GLY A 92 -3.19 21.22 13.81
N VAL A 93 -2.26 20.40 13.30
CA VAL A 93 -0.83 20.51 13.63
C VAL A 93 -0.15 21.64 12.87
N ASP A 94 0.92 22.23 13.42
CA ASP A 94 1.67 23.34 12.80
C ASP A 94 2.27 23.02 11.43
N PHE A 95 2.40 21.73 11.11
CA PHE A 95 2.92 21.20 9.84
C PHE A 95 1.85 20.51 9.00
N GLN A 96 0.58 20.84 9.20
CA GLN A 96 -0.53 20.34 8.39
C GLN A 96 -0.30 20.57 6.89
N SER A 97 -0.92 19.72 6.07
CA SER A 97 -0.96 19.80 4.62
C SER A 97 -1.31 21.19 4.14
N ARG A 98 -0.57 21.64 3.13
CA ARG A 98 -0.82 22.90 2.41
C ARG A 98 -1.62 22.68 1.13
N ILE A 99 -1.95 21.43 0.81
CA ILE A 99 -2.64 21.04 -0.41
C ILE A 99 -4.02 20.53 -0.03
N ASP A 100 -5.06 21.29 -0.39
CA ASP A 100 -6.42 20.94 -0.04
C ASP A 100 -6.82 19.57 -0.60
N GLY A 101 -7.54 18.80 0.22
CA GLY A 101 -7.99 17.45 -0.11
C GLY A 101 -6.88 16.40 -0.22
N ARG A 102 -5.66 16.68 0.28
CA ARG A 102 -4.55 15.71 0.30
C ARG A 102 -3.87 15.67 1.66
N MET A 103 -3.54 14.47 2.12
CA MET A 103 -2.92 14.24 3.42
C MET A 103 -2.06 12.97 3.40
N HIS A 104 -0.86 13.01 4.01
CA HIS A 104 -0.14 11.79 4.38
C HIS A 104 -0.79 11.13 5.61
N ALA A 105 -1.95 10.51 5.41
CA ALA A 105 -2.72 9.86 6.49
C ALA A 105 -2.22 8.45 6.85
N CYS A 106 -1.41 7.82 5.99
CA CYS A 106 -0.83 6.49 6.20
C CYS A 106 0.63 6.51 6.72
N GLY A 107 1.25 7.69 6.80
CA GLY A 107 2.59 7.84 7.36
C GLY A 107 3.76 7.73 6.38
N HIS A 108 3.49 7.74 5.06
CA HIS A 108 4.52 7.63 4.03
C HIS A 108 5.53 8.80 4.08
N ASP A 109 5.11 9.96 4.57
CA ASP A 109 5.98 11.08 4.94
C ASP A 109 7.07 10.71 5.95
N ALA A 110 6.72 9.88 6.94
CA ALA A 110 7.67 9.37 7.92
C ALA A 110 8.57 8.29 7.31
N HIS A 111 8.04 7.40 6.46
CA HIS A 111 8.83 6.36 5.80
C HIS A 111 9.94 6.96 4.93
N MET A 112 9.59 7.96 4.11
CA MET A 112 10.53 8.73 3.30
C MET A 112 11.63 9.38 4.16
N ALA A 113 11.22 10.10 5.21
CA ALA A 113 12.16 10.79 6.07
C ALA A 113 13.11 9.84 6.81
N ILE A 114 12.58 8.74 7.35
CA ILE A 114 13.39 7.69 8.00
C ILE A 114 14.38 7.10 6.99
N MET A 115 13.97 6.82 5.76
CA MET A 115 14.85 6.22 4.76
C MET A 115 16.01 7.16 4.37
N ILE A 116 15.77 8.47 4.26
CA ILE A 116 16.84 9.47 4.09
C ILE A 116 17.78 9.49 5.31
N GLY A 117 17.23 9.42 6.53
CA GLY A 117 18.03 9.32 7.76
C GLY A 117 18.90 8.06 7.81
N VAL A 118 18.37 6.92 7.36
CA VAL A 118 19.12 5.66 7.23
C VAL A 118 20.24 5.80 6.21
N ALA A 119 19.96 6.36 5.03
CA ALA A 119 20.96 6.60 3.99
C ALA A 119 22.11 7.44 4.52
N ARG A 120 21.80 8.57 5.16
CA ARG A 120 22.80 9.45 5.78
C ARG A 120 23.60 8.75 6.88
N THR A 121 22.95 7.96 7.74
CA THR A 121 23.63 7.20 8.80
C THR A 121 24.61 6.18 8.22
N LEU A 122 24.23 5.49 7.15
CA LEU A 122 25.10 4.52 6.46
C LEU A 122 26.31 5.21 5.80
N ILE A 123 26.12 6.41 5.23
CA ILE A 123 27.21 7.21 4.66
C ILE A 123 28.17 7.71 5.75
N ASP A 124 27.65 8.29 6.84
CA ASP A 124 28.44 8.76 7.98
C ASP A 124 29.28 7.63 8.61
N ARG A 125 28.82 6.38 8.43
CA ARG A 125 29.40 5.16 8.99
C ARG A 125 29.82 4.18 7.90
N ILE A 126 30.21 4.69 6.72
CA ILE A 126 30.49 3.83 5.55
C ILE A 126 31.55 2.76 5.84
N TRP A 127 32.49 3.05 6.74
CA TRP A 127 33.55 2.13 7.19
C TRP A 127 33.08 1.00 8.11
N ASP A 128 31.86 1.07 8.63
CA ASP A 128 31.26 0.06 9.50
C ASP A 128 30.40 -0.96 8.71
N VAL A 129 30.12 -0.70 7.43
CA VAL A 129 29.20 -1.49 6.59
C VAL A 129 29.78 -1.92 5.25
N ASN A 130 29.46 -3.14 4.80
CA ASN A 130 29.96 -3.71 3.54
C ASN A 130 28.84 -3.98 2.54
N GLY A 131 29.19 -4.13 1.26
CA GLY A 131 28.25 -4.44 0.20
C GLY A 131 27.56 -3.20 -0.35
N LYS A 132 26.29 -3.36 -0.72
CA LYS A 132 25.51 -2.34 -1.44
C LYS A 132 24.15 -2.14 -0.79
N TYR A 133 23.67 -0.90 -0.79
CA TYR A 133 22.34 -0.54 -0.30
C TYR A 133 21.56 0.15 -1.40
N LEU A 134 20.47 -0.48 -1.85
CA LEU A 134 19.58 0.04 -2.88
C LEU A 134 18.37 0.69 -2.20
N PHE A 135 18.27 2.01 -2.27
CA PHE A 135 17.16 2.78 -1.72
C PHE A 135 16.08 2.93 -2.79
N VAL A 136 14.88 2.44 -2.50
CA VAL A 136 13.73 2.45 -3.41
C VAL A 136 12.59 3.22 -2.78
N PHE A 137 12.34 4.41 -3.32
CA PHE A 137 11.19 5.25 -3.02
C PHE A 137 10.08 4.93 -4.04
N GLN A 138 9.09 4.17 -3.58
CA GLN A 138 8.04 3.58 -4.39
C GLN A 138 6.79 4.49 -4.44
N PRO A 139 6.31 4.89 -5.62
CA PRO A 139 5.01 5.58 -5.75
C PRO A 139 3.84 4.63 -5.54
N ALA A 140 2.63 5.20 -5.53
CA ALA A 140 1.37 4.50 -5.76
C ALA A 140 1.17 3.20 -4.96
N GLU A 141 1.51 3.20 -3.67
CA GLU A 141 1.20 2.10 -2.76
C GLU A 141 -0.29 2.00 -2.49
N GLU A 142 -0.94 3.15 -2.27
CA GLU A 142 -2.35 3.23 -1.81
C GLU A 142 -3.35 2.70 -2.85
N ILE A 143 -2.93 2.59 -4.11
CA ILE A 143 -3.70 2.01 -5.21
C ILE A 143 -3.15 0.66 -5.69
N VAL A 144 -2.18 0.09 -4.98
CA VAL A 144 -1.61 -1.25 -5.21
C VAL A 144 -0.94 -1.44 -6.58
N GLU A 145 -0.50 -0.35 -7.22
CA GLU A 145 0.09 -0.39 -8.57
C GLU A 145 1.60 -0.11 -8.59
N GLY A 146 2.13 0.57 -7.57
CA GLY A 146 3.51 1.05 -7.52
C GLY A 146 4.60 -0.01 -7.68
N ALA A 147 4.65 -0.94 -6.73
CA ALA A 147 5.67 -2.00 -6.72
C ALA A 147 5.64 -2.84 -8.01
N LYS A 148 4.43 -3.21 -8.45
CA LYS A 148 4.20 -3.97 -9.68
C LYS A 148 4.71 -3.21 -10.90
N ALA A 149 4.41 -1.92 -11.02
CA ALA A 149 4.88 -1.08 -12.11
C ALA A 149 6.40 -0.94 -12.13
N MET A 150 7.04 -0.75 -10.97
CA MET A 150 8.51 -0.64 -10.90
C MET A 150 9.20 -1.94 -11.30
N ILE A 151 8.73 -3.08 -10.78
CA ILE A 151 9.29 -4.41 -11.08
C ILE A 151 9.10 -4.75 -12.56
N ALA A 152 7.89 -4.55 -13.10
CA ALA A 152 7.59 -4.85 -14.50
C ALA A 152 8.40 -4.00 -15.50
N ARG A 153 8.94 -2.86 -15.05
CA ARG A 153 9.78 -1.95 -15.84
C ARG A 153 11.27 -2.07 -15.51
N GLY A 154 11.68 -3.15 -14.84
CA GLY A 154 13.09 -3.53 -14.70
C GLY A 154 13.81 -3.02 -13.46
N LEU A 155 13.09 -2.63 -12.39
CA LEU A 155 13.73 -2.21 -11.12
C LEU A 155 14.78 -3.22 -10.61
N LEU A 156 14.55 -4.51 -10.83
CA LEU A 156 15.37 -5.59 -10.27
C LEU A 156 16.32 -6.24 -11.30
N ASP A 157 16.40 -5.70 -12.51
CA ASP A 157 17.17 -6.30 -13.62
C ASP A 157 18.67 -6.12 -13.38
N ASP A 158 19.11 -4.90 -13.05
CA ASP A 158 20.53 -4.55 -12.88
C ASP A 158 21.02 -4.63 -11.41
N HIS A 159 20.10 -4.52 -10.44
CA HIS A 159 20.42 -4.43 -9.01
C HIS A 159 19.59 -5.40 -8.16
N ARG A 160 19.62 -6.69 -8.52
CA ARG A 160 18.88 -7.72 -7.78
C ARG A 160 19.39 -7.84 -6.32
N PRO A 161 18.54 -7.57 -5.31
CA PRO A 161 18.98 -7.60 -3.92
C PRO A 161 19.02 -9.04 -3.36
N ASP A 162 19.92 -9.28 -2.40
CA ASP A 162 19.95 -10.50 -1.60
C ASP A 162 18.85 -10.51 -0.52
N SER A 163 18.40 -9.32 -0.11
CA SER A 163 17.33 -9.14 0.88
C SER A 163 16.62 -7.80 0.70
N VAL A 164 15.36 -7.74 1.10
CA VAL A 164 14.53 -6.53 1.06
C VAL A 164 14.05 -6.22 2.46
N ILE A 165 14.15 -4.96 2.88
CA ILE A 165 13.60 -4.47 4.13
C ILE A 165 12.63 -3.33 3.80
N GLY A 166 11.41 -3.45 4.32
CA GLY A 166 10.43 -2.38 4.39
C GLY A 166 10.00 -2.18 5.83
N LEU A 167 9.50 -1.00 6.15
CA LEU A 167 8.85 -0.70 7.41
C LEU A 167 7.56 0.04 7.13
N HIS A 168 6.62 -0.05 8.06
CA HIS A 168 5.41 0.75 8.07
C HIS A 168 5.19 1.25 9.49
N ILE A 169 4.91 2.54 9.67
CA ILE A 169 4.53 3.07 10.99
C ILE A 169 3.12 2.59 11.33
N ALA A 170 2.91 2.21 12.58
CA ALA A 170 1.61 1.76 13.06
C ALA A 170 1.10 2.74 14.13
N SER A 171 0.22 3.66 13.74
CA SER A 171 -0.33 4.69 14.62
C SER A 171 -1.14 4.13 15.81
N PHE A 172 -1.66 2.91 15.67
CA PHE A 172 -2.39 2.19 16.70
C PHE A 172 -1.50 1.47 17.73
N MET A 173 -0.18 1.54 17.60
CA MET A 173 0.78 0.90 18.51
C MET A 173 1.54 1.92 19.36
N PRO A 174 1.95 1.56 20.59
CA PRO A 174 2.83 2.41 21.40
C PRO A 174 4.17 2.68 20.69
N SER A 175 4.61 3.94 20.71
CA SER A 175 5.93 4.33 20.19
C SER A 175 7.06 3.57 20.91
N GLY A 176 8.13 3.27 20.17
CA GLY A 176 9.24 2.43 20.63
C GLY A 176 9.04 0.93 20.44
N THR A 177 7.92 0.53 19.81
CA THR A 177 7.62 -0.88 19.50
C THR A 177 7.96 -1.20 18.05
N VAL A 178 8.71 -2.28 17.82
CA VAL A 178 8.92 -2.87 16.50
C VAL A 178 8.30 -4.27 16.50
N ILE A 179 7.41 -4.52 15.55
CA ILE A 179 6.74 -5.81 15.39
C ILE A 179 7.27 -6.46 14.12
N THR A 180 7.73 -7.70 14.25
CA THR A 180 8.08 -8.56 13.12
C THR A 180 7.63 -9.97 13.42
N ARG A 181 7.47 -10.78 12.37
CA ARG A 181 7.33 -12.23 12.50
C ARG A 181 7.94 -12.93 11.30
N PRO A 182 8.46 -14.16 11.47
CA PRO A 182 8.68 -15.06 10.33
C PRO A 182 7.35 -15.38 9.63
N GLY A 183 7.42 -15.56 8.30
CA GLY A 183 6.25 -15.89 7.49
C GLY A 183 5.33 -14.69 7.22
N LEU A 184 4.03 -14.93 7.21
CA LEU A 184 3.02 -13.97 6.77
C LEU A 184 2.68 -12.95 7.87
N LEU A 185 2.96 -11.68 7.62
CA LEU A 185 2.61 -10.58 8.55
C LEU A 185 1.24 -9.96 8.23
N TRP A 186 0.90 -9.79 6.95
CA TRP A 186 -0.34 -9.16 6.50
C TRP A 186 -1.08 -10.03 5.49
N ALA A 187 -2.40 -9.88 5.45
CA ALA A 187 -3.24 -10.51 4.43
C ALA A 187 -3.04 -9.83 3.07
N GLY A 188 -3.14 -10.60 2.00
CA GLY A 188 -3.38 -10.09 0.66
C GLY A 188 -4.74 -9.39 0.55
N SER A 189 -4.87 -8.59 -0.50
CA SER A 189 -6.06 -7.78 -0.77
C SER A 189 -6.48 -7.93 -2.22
N ASP A 190 -7.70 -8.40 -2.45
CA ASP A 190 -8.35 -8.37 -3.75
C ASP A 190 -9.56 -7.45 -3.68
N ALA A 191 -9.62 -6.45 -4.56
CA ALA A 191 -10.82 -5.66 -4.76
C ALA A 191 -11.71 -6.31 -5.82
N PHE A 192 -13.02 -6.23 -5.66
CA PHE A 192 -13.98 -6.69 -6.66
C PHE A 192 -15.05 -5.64 -6.94
N ASP A 193 -15.47 -5.59 -8.20
CA ASP A 193 -16.60 -4.81 -8.70
C ASP A 193 -17.61 -5.77 -9.35
N VAL A 194 -18.79 -5.91 -8.74
CA VAL A 194 -19.89 -6.74 -9.26
C VAL A 194 -20.99 -5.84 -9.80
N LYS A 195 -21.28 -5.96 -11.09
CA LYS A 195 -22.32 -5.20 -11.77
C LYS A 195 -23.51 -6.09 -12.07
N PHE A 196 -24.63 -5.84 -11.39
CA PHE A 196 -25.91 -6.47 -11.72
C PHE A 196 -26.60 -5.65 -12.79
N SER A 197 -27.16 -6.32 -13.80
CA SER A 197 -27.90 -5.67 -14.90
C SER A 197 -29.21 -6.39 -15.16
N GLY A 198 -30.27 -5.64 -15.44
CA GLY A 198 -31.61 -6.18 -15.64
C GLY A 198 -32.53 -5.24 -16.43
N PRO A 199 -33.78 -5.64 -16.68
CA PRO A 199 -34.72 -4.87 -17.49
C PRO A 199 -35.11 -3.52 -16.88
N GLY A 200 -35.10 -3.41 -15.55
CA GLY A 200 -35.67 -2.28 -14.81
C GLY A 200 -37.18 -2.14 -15.02
N GLY A 201 -37.85 -1.28 -14.24
CA GLY A 201 -39.28 -1.05 -14.43
C GLY A 201 -40.00 -0.41 -13.26
N HIS A 202 -41.31 -0.26 -13.40
CA HIS A 202 -42.17 0.30 -12.35
C HIS A 202 -42.23 -0.66 -11.14
N GLY A 203 -42.03 -0.15 -9.92
CA GLY A 203 -41.93 -0.96 -8.70
C GLY A 203 -43.19 -1.79 -8.39
N GLY A 204 -44.36 -1.34 -8.84
CA GLY A 204 -45.62 -2.08 -8.72
C GLY A 204 -45.84 -3.19 -9.77
N MET A 205 -44.96 -3.33 -10.77
CA MET A 205 -45.09 -4.33 -11.84
C MET A 205 -43.91 -5.32 -11.87
N MET A 206 -42.78 -4.96 -11.25
CA MET A 206 -41.58 -5.79 -11.24
C MET A 206 -41.70 -6.91 -10.21
N GLY A 207 -41.53 -8.15 -10.68
CA GLY A 207 -41.38 -9.31 -9.82
C GLY A 207 -39.95 -9.47 -9.30
N ARG A 208 -39.68 -10.61 -8.65
CA ARG A 208 -38.35 -10.96 -8.13
C ARG A 208 -37.33 -11.21 -9.26
N ARG A 209 -37.73 -11.95 -10.30
CA ARG A 209 -36.88 -12.23 -11.47
C ARG A 209 -36.61 -10.96 -12.27
N GLY A 210 -35.35 -10.69 -12.60
CA GLY A 210 -34.86 -9.48 -13.26
C GLY A 210 -34.77 -8.24 -12.36
N ASN A 211 -35.06 -8.37 -11.05
CA ASN A 211 -34.93 -7.27 -10.11
C ASN A 211 -33.51 -7.20 -9.54
N VAL A 212 -32.71 -6.26 -10.05
CA VAL A 212 -31.30 -6.12 -9.69
C VAL A 212 -31.08 -5.75 -8.21
N LEU A 213 -32.03 -5.06 -7.57
CA LEU A 213 -31.94 -4.74 -6.14
C LEU A 213 -32.17 -5.96 -5.25
N ALA A 214 -33.02 -6.88 -5.69
CA ALA A 214 -33.24 -8.14 -4.99
C ALA A 214 -32.06 -9.10 -5.21
N ALA A 215 -31.52 -9.16 -6.43
CA ALA A 215 -30.34 -9.95 -6.78
C ALA A 215 -29.10 -9.53 -5.97
N GLN A 216 -28.80 -8.23 -5.91
CA GLN A 216 -27.67 -7.76 -5.11
C GLN A 216 -27.88 -8.03 -3.61
N ALA A 217 -29.10 -7.90 -3.09
CA ALA A 217 -29.37 -8.15 -1.67
C ALA A 217 -29.14 -9.62 -1.32
N PHE A 218 -29.55 -10.54 -2.20
CA PHE A 218 -29.28 -11.97 -2.07
C PHE A 218 -27.77 -12.27 -2.08
N PHE A 219 -27.04 -11.66 -3.00
CA PHE A 219 -25.59 -11.78 -3.09
C PHE A 219 -24.89 -11.25 -1.82
N VAL A 220 -25.22 -10.03 -1.39
CA VAL A 220 -24.59 -9.37 -0.24
C VAL A 220 -24.84 -10.14 1.06
N GLU A 221 -26.06 -10.66 1.26
CA GLU A 221 -26.40 -11.45 2.45
C GLU A 221 -25.58 -12.75 2.53
N ARG A 222 -25.31 -13.37 1.38
CA ARG A 222 -24.51 -14.61 1.28
C ARG A 222 -23.03 -14.39 1.12
N LEU A 223 -22.57 -13.16 0.92
CA LEU A 223 -21.16 -12.89 0.60
C LEU A 223 -20.20 -13.48 1.65
N HIS A 224 -20.60 -13.53 2.93
CA HIS A 224 -19.80 -14.10 4.01
C HIS A 224 -19.40 -15.57 3.78
N THR A 225 -20.19 -16.36 3.04
CA THR A 225 -19.89 -17.78 2.74
C THR A 225 -18.64 -17.97 1.88
N VAL A 226 -18.27 -16.92 1.12
CA VAL A 226 -17.07 -16.90 0.27
C VAL A 226 -15.81 -17.17 1.07
N VAL A 227 -15.76 -16.72 2.32
CA VAL A 227 -14.58 -16.89 3.21
C VAL A 227 -14.88 -17.78 4.42
N GLU A 228 -16.07 -18.38 4.49
CA GLU A 228 -16.46 -19.19 5.64
C GLU A 228 -15.52 -20.40 5.82
N GLY A 229 -14.94 -20.48 7.01
CA GLY A 229 -13.97 -21.51 7.40
C GLY A 229 -12.59 -21.37 6.75
N LEU A 230 -12.32 -20.29 6.01
CA LEU A 230 -10.99 -20.02 5.48
C LEU A 230 -10.16 -19.28 6.53
N GLU A 231 -9.06 -19.88 6.97
CA GLU A 231 -8.14 -19.27 7.94
C GLU A 231 -6.70 -19.62 7.64
N HIS A 232 -5.79 -18.82 8.19
CA HIS A 232 -4.37 -19.11 8.26
C HIS A 232 -3.87 -18.88 9.68
N GLU A 233 -3.32 -19.93 10.30
CA GLU A 233 -2.81 -19.88 11.68
C GLU A 233 -3.85 -19.33 12.70
N GLY A 234 -5.12 -19.71 12.54
CA GLY A 234 -6.23 -19.26 13.40
C GLY A 234 -6.74 -17.85 13.11
N VAL A 235 -6.18 -17.14 12.13
CA VAL A 235 -6.69 -15.84 11.67
C VAL A 235 -7.61 -16.05 10.47
N GLN A 236 -8.84 -15.58 10.57
CA GLN A 236 -9.86 -15.76 9.52
C GLN A 236 -9.59 -14.88 8.31
N CYS A 237 -9.90 -15.40 7.12
CA CYS A 237 -10.06 -14.60 5.92
C CYS A 237 -11.33 -13.75 6.05
N HIS A 238 -11.34 -12.59 5.39
CA HIS A 238 -12.46 -11.65 5.47
C HIS A 238 -12.95 -11.24 4.09
N THR A 239 -14.24 -10.95 4.00
CA THR A 239 -14.88 -10.35 2.83
C THR A 239 -15.76 -9.20 3.32
N THR A 240 -15.82 -8.11 2.56
CA THR A 240 -16.61 -6.93 2.96
C THR A 240 -17.10 -6.17 1.74
N VAL A 241 -18.35 -5.72 1.78
CA VAL A 241 -18.89 -4.73 0.85
C VAL A 241 -18.55 -3.34 1.36
N GLY A 242 -17.82 -2.57 0.56
CA GLY A 242 -17.45 -1.19 0.87
C GLY A 242 -18.41 -0.16 0.27
N ASN A 243 -19.07 -0.48 -0.85
CA ASN A 243 -19.96 0.45 -1.52
C ASN A 243 -21.07 -0.28 -2.30
N ILE A 244 -22.28 0.30 -2.32
CA ILE A 244 -23.39 -0.11 -3.17
C ILE A 244 -23.97 1.14 -3.82
N ALA A 245 -24.02 1.18 -5.15
CA ALA A 245 -24.52 2.32 -5.89
C ALA A 245 -25.50 1.89 -6.99
N SER A 246 -26.67 2.53 -7.02
CA SER A 246 -27.67 2.41 -8.09
C SER A 246 -28.31 3.76 -8.36
N ASP A 247 -28.83 3.95 -9.56
CA ASP A 247 -29.67 5.08 -9.91
C ASP A 247 -31.15 4.82 -9.58
N GLY A 248 -32.00 5.83 -9.75
CA GLY A 248 -33.45 5.67 -9.75
C GLY A 248 -34.20 6.41 -8.64
N ALA A 249 -35.42 5.96 -8.36
CA ALA A 249 -36.36 6.55 -7.42
C ALA A 249 -37.08 5.45 -6.63
N TRP A 250 -37.71 5.81 -5.51
CA TRP A 250 -38.35 4.86 -4.58
C TRP A 250 -39.42 3.95 -5.21
N ASN A 251 -40.02 4.35 -6.33
CA ASN A 251 -41.10 3.63 -7.02
C ASN A 251 -40.66 2.91 -8.31
N ILE A 252 -39.35 2.73 -8.53
CA ILE A 252 -38.81 2.01 -9.69
C ILE A 252 -37.72 1.01 -9.30
N VAL A 253 -37.60 -0.05 -10.08
CA VAL A 253 -36.45 -0.95 -10.06
C VAL A 253 -35.45 -0.44 -11.10
N PRO A 254 -34.19 -0.13 -10.72
CA PRO A 254 -33.19 0.33 -11.67
C PRO A 254 -32.77 -0.77 -12.64
N ARG A 255 -32.08 -0.36 -13.72
CA ARG A 255 -31.50 -1.30 -14.69
C ARG A 255 -30.19 -1.88 -14.23
N GLY A 256 -29.51 -1.24 -13.28
CA GLY A 256 -28.26 -1.75 -12.75
C GLY A 256 -27.97 -1.29 -11.34
N VAL A 257 -27.11 -2.06 -10.68
CA VAL A 257 -26.52 -1.74 -9.38
C VAL A 257 -25.09 -2.26 -9.36
N LEU A 258 -24.19 -1.43 -8.85
CA LEU A 258 -22.78 -1.74 -8.65
C LEU A 258 -22.58 -2.06 -7.16
N VAL A 259 -21.99 -3.22 -6.89
CA VAL A 259 -21.52 -3.61 -5.56
C VAL A 259 -20.00 -3.71 -5.59
N GLN A 260 -19.33 -2.98 -4.71
CA GLN A 260 -17.87 -2.96 -4.63
C GLN A 260 -17.44 -3.45 -3.25
N GLY A 261 -16.38 -4.24 -3.20
CA GLY A 261 -15.89 -4.81 -1.96
C GLY A 261 -14.46 -5.33 -2.06
N SER A 262 -14.03 -6.02 -1.00
CA SER A 262 -12.72 -6.63 -0.94
C SER A 262 -12.73 -8.01 -0.29
N LEU A 263 -11.78 -8.85 -0.70
CA LEU A 263 -11.41 -10.12 -0.10
C LEU A 263 -10.03 -9.99 0.54
N ARG A 264 -9.88 -10.53 1.75
CA ARG A 264 -8.63 -10.60 2.51
C ARG A 264 -8.27 -12.05 2.74
N THR A 265 -7.18 -12.50 2.14
CA THR A 265 -6.71 -13.89 2.18
C THR A 265 -5.20 -13.93 2.42
N PHE A 266 -4.68 -15.03 2.96
CA PHE A 266 -3.29 -15.09 3.43
C PHE A 266 -2.31 -15.76 2.47
N ASN A 267 -2.80 -16.55 1.52
CA ASN A 267 -1.97 -17.24 0.52
C ASN A 267 -2.76 -17.52 -0.76
N ASP A 268 -2.04 -17.89 -1.81
CA ASP A 268 -2.60 -18.11 -3.15
C ASP A 268 -3.71 -19.17 -3.16
N THR A 269 -3.56 -20.26 -2.40
CA THR A 269 -4.58 -21.32 -2.32
C THR A 269 -5.88 -20.82 -1.69
N LEU A 270 -5.80 -20.10 -0.57
CA LEU A 270 -6.98 -19.50 0.07
C LEU A 270 -7.62 -18.43 -0.81
N ARG A 271 -6.79 -17.67 -1.55
CA ARG A 271 -7.23 -16.66 -2.51
C ARG A 271 -8.02 -17.30 -3.65
N GLU A 272 -7.45 -18.32 -4.31
CA GLU A 272 -8.11 -19.06 -5.38
C GLU A 272 -9.43 -19.67 -4.91
N GLN A 273 -9.43 -20.31 -3.74
CA GLN A 273 -10.64 -20.89 -3.17
C GLN A 273 -11.73 -19.84 -2.88
N ALA A 274 -11.36 -18.67 -2.35
CA ALA A 274 -12.31 -17.58 -2.13
C ALA A 274 -12.85 -17.03 -3.46
N LEU A 275 -12.00 -16.86 -4.48
CA LEU A 275 -12.44 -16.37 -5.79
C LEU A 275 -13.37 -17.36 -6.49
N ASP A 276 -13.13 -18.66 -6.37
CA ASP A 276 -14.02 -19.69 -6.91
C ASP A 276 -15.38 -19.67 -6.22
N ARG A 277 -15.42 -19.58 -4.88
CA ARG A 277 -16.68 -19.46 -4.14
C ARG A 277 -17.43 -18.17 -4.47
N LEU A 278 -16.71 -17.07 -4.71
CA LEU A 278 -17.32 -15.82 -5.18
C LEU A 278 -17.98 -16.01 -6.55
N HIS A 279 -17.30 -16.67 -7.49
CA HIS A 279 -17.88 -16.99 -8.79
C HIS A 279 -19.10 -17.92 -8.69
N ASP A 280 -19.06 -18.91 -7.80
CA ASP A 280 -20.19 -19.81 -7.57
C ASP A 280 -21.41 -19.05 -7.02
N LEU A 281 -21.22 -18.16 -6.06
CA LEU A 281 -22.28 -17.30 -5.52
C LEU A 281 -22.87 -16.36 -6.58
N LEU A 282 -22.04 -15.84 -7.49
CA LEU A 282 -22.52 -15.03 -8.61
C LEU A 282 -23.40 -15.84 -9.56
N ARG A 283 -23.02 -17.09 -9.88
CA ARG A 283 -23.83 -17.99 -10.72
C ARG A 283 -25.13 -18.42 -10.03
N GLU A 284 -25.10 -18.64 -8.72
CA GLU A 284 -26.31 -18.88 -7.92
C GLU A 284 -27.26 -17.68 -8.00
N THR A 285 -26.72 -16.47 -7.83
CA THR A 285 -27.49 -15.23 -7.91
C THR A 285 -28.11 -15.05 -9.30
N GLU A 286 -27.36 -15.28 -10.38
CA GLU A 286 -27.86 -15.21 -11.76
C GLU A 286 -28.93 -16.26 -12.06
N SER A 287 -28.85 -17.44 -11.45
CA SER A 287 -29.84 -18.50 -11.66
C SER A 287 -31.18 -18.18 -10.98
N GLU A 288 -31.13 -17.54 -9.81
CA GLU A 288 -32.30 -17.20 -8.98
C GLU A 288 -33.04 -15.94 -9.46
N PHE A 289 -32.35 -14.96 -10.07
CA PHE A 289 -32.88 -13.64 -10.43
C PHE A 289 -32.76 -13.33 -11.92
#